data_AF-A0A2N1TYV4-F1
#
_entry.id   AF-A0A2N1TYV4-F1
#
_cell.length_a   1.000
_cell.length_b   1.000
_cell.length_c   1.000
_cell.angle_alpha   90.00
_cell.angle_beta   90.00
_cell.angle_gamma   90.00
#
_symmetry.space_group_name_H-M   'P 1'
#
loop_
_entity.id
_entity.type
_entity.pdbx_description
1 polymer ?
#
loop_
_entity_poly.entity_id
_entity_poly.type
_entity_poly.pdbx_seq_one_letter_code
_entity_poly.pdbx_strand_id
1 'polypeptide(L)'
;MIFNYKTRKIDMKKTMLLVTLALLLASSSFAAFCSKCGYKAGDESVFCSKCGTKLDGSAANDSKHSETDTLALIDDKFSPVNDFEIFVYSSNYLTCVAKFPEFQILFNKNIKDIEEIEKTAGKRDKQIIAYYYRKWEILKTLQDVWSSNIGTNIRKQAYMVKFAGVLKYINEIIAKLKVGISDPDLKALETKLNVLLKVYKVTSRYILVNDFRLPKQQEIGIEEIQEDKVKVIHLGDWFESVVLTGSVETSVENLTSPISGWVSKEEFKKRTDGAELD
;
A
#
# COMPACT_ATOMS: atom_id res chain seq x y z
N MET A 1 39.14 -40.90 -1.41
CA MET A 1 38.42 -40.81 -0.12
C MET A 1 37.09 -41.51 -0.28
N ILE A 2 36.89 -42.65 0.39
CA ILE A 2 35.62 -43.40 0.37
C ILE A 2 34.99 -43.22 1.76
N PHE A 3 33.83 -42.55 1.83
CA PHE A 3 33.06 -42.41 3.06
C PHE A 3 32.22 -43.67 3.31
N ASN A 4 32.46 -44.31 4.45
CA ASN A 4 31.71 -45.47 4.94
C ASN A 4 30.51 -44.97 5.76
N TYR A 5 29.28 -45.13 5.24
CA TYR A 5 28.06 -44.87 6.02
C TYR A 5 27.61 -46.15 6.71
N LYS A 6 27.77 -46.19 8.04
CA LYS A 6 27.31 -47.29 8.89
C LYS A 6 25.83 -47.06 9.25
N THR A 7 24.94 -47.83 8.64
CA THR A 7 23.50 -47.81 8.93
C THR A 7 23.21 -48.41 10.31
N ARG A 8 22.68 -47.59 11.24
CA ARG A 8 22.14 -48.07 12.53
C ARG A 8 20.72 -48.57 12.30
N LYS A 9 20.48 -49.86 12.56
CA LYS A 9 19.13 -50.45 12.65
C LYS A 9 18.39 -49.81 13.83
N ILE A 10 17.38 -49.01 13.56
CA ILE A 10 16.47 -48.46 14.56
C ILE A 10 15.47 -49.56 14.92
N ASP A 11 15.40 -49.88 16.21
CA ASP A 11 14.54 -50.95 16.74
C ASP A 11 13.08 -50.48 16.77
N MET A 12 12.31 -50.90 15.76
CA MET A 12 10.97 -50.41 15.41
C MET A 12 9.96 -50.52 16.56
N LYS A 13 10.18 -51.43 17.51
CA LYS A 13 9.33 -51.60 18.71
C LYS A 13 9.54 -50.46 19.72
N LYS A 14 10.77 -49.96 19.87
CA LYS A 14 11.08 -48.83 20.76
C LYS A 14 10.57 -47.51 20.19
N THR A 15 10.63 -47.34 18.86
CA THR A 15 10.05 -46.17 18.19
C THR A 15 8.54 -46.18 18.27
N MET A 16 7.88 -47.34 18.10
CA MET A 16 6.43 -47.42 18.25
C MET A 16 5.99 -47.12 19.70
N LEU A 17 6.71 -47.63 20.71
CA LEU A 17 6.42 -47.34 22.12
C LEU A 17 6.59 -45.85 22.43
N LEU A 18 7.65 -45.20 21.94
CA LEU A 18 7.92 -43.78 22.15
C LEU A 18 6.90 -42.87 21.46
N VAL A 19 6.45 -43.22 20.25
CA VAL A 19 5.41 -42.46 19.53
C VAL A 19 4.06 -42.60 20.25
N THR A 20 3.72 -43.79 20.74
CA THR A 20 2.45 -44.01 21.46
C THR A 20 2.43 -43.28 22.81
N LEU A 21 3.57 -43.25 23.52
CA LEU A 21 3.71 -42.52 24.79
C LEU A 21 3.65 -40.99 24.58
N ALA A 22 4.20 -40.48 23.47
CA ALA A 22 4.13 -39.07 23.12
C ALA A 22 2.70 -38.60 22.77
N LEU A 23 1.88 -39.47 22.15
CA LEU A 23 0.47 -39.17 21.85
C LEU A 23 -0.44 -39.15 23.08
N LEU A 24 -0.16 -39.95 24.11
CA LEU A 24 -0.96 -40.01 25.35
C LEU A 24 -0.72 -38.82 26.29
N LEU A 25 0.40 -38.11 26.15
CA LEU A 25 0.72 -36.93 26.97
C LEU A 25 0.17 -35.61 26.39
N ALA A 26 -0.50 -35.65 25.23
CA ALA A 26 -0.99 -34.46 24.54
C ALA A 26 -2.48 -34.11 24.80
N SER A 27 -3.23 -34.95 25.53
CA SER A 27 -4.66 -34.69 25.79
C SER A 27 -4.89 -34.04 27.16
N SER A 28 -4.59 -32.75 27.26
CA SER A 28 -4.98 -31.92 28.40
C SER A 28 -6.42 -31.42 28.20
N SER A 29 -7.42 -32.23 28.57
CA SER A 29 -8.81 -31.76 28.63
C SER A 29 -9.03 -30.96 29.92
N PHE A 30 -8.89 -29.64 29.85
CA PHE A 30 -9.23 -28.75 30.96
C PHE A 30 -10.75 -28.56 31.03
N ALA A 31 -11.41 -29.31 31.92
CA ALA A 31 -12.84 -29.11 32.20
C ALA A 31 -13.04 -27.87 33.09
N ALA A 32 -13.79 -26.88 32.60
CA ALA A 32 -14.21 -25.73 33.41
C ALA A 32 -15.40 -26.09 34.32
N PHE A 33 -15.36 -25.67 35.59
CA PHE A 33 -16.45 -25.86 36.54
C PHE A 33 -17.08 -24.53 36.93
N CYS A 34 -18.40 -24.51 37.14
CA CYS A 34 -19.09 -23.31 37.58
C CYS A 34 -18.71 -22.94 39.02
N SER A 35 -18.20 -21.72 39.21
CA SER A 35 -17.80 -21.17 40.52
C SER A 35 -18.94 -21.10 41.54
N LYS A 36 -20.21 -21.01 41.08
CA LYS A 36 -21.38 -20.88 41.95
C LYS A 36 -21.98 -22.23 42.37
N CYS A 37 -22.03 -23.22 41.48
CA CYS A 37 -22.76 -24.47 41.74
C CYS A 37 -21.94 -25.74 41.52
N GLY A 38 -20.68 -25.64 41.09
CA GLY A 38 -19.79 -26.78 40.85
C GLY A 38 -20.14 -27.63 39.63
N TYR A 39 -21.16 -27.27 38.84
CA TYR A 39 -21.53 -28.03 37.65
C TYR A 39 -20.48 -27.89 36.55
N LYS A 40 -20.16 -29.00 35.88
CA LYS A 40 -19.20 -29.03 34.76
C LYS A 40 -19.79 -28.28 33.56
N ALA A 41 -19.08 -27.24 33.14
CA ALA A 41 -19.42 -26.47 31.95
C ALA A 41 -18.91 -27.20 30.69
N GLY A 42 -19.63 -27.06 29.58
CA GLY A 42 -19.08 -27.45 28.27
C GLY A 42 -18.00 -26.45 27.85
N ASP A 43 -17.03 -26.91 27.06
CA ASP A 43 -15.78 -26.18 26.76
C ASP A 43 -16.00 -24.79 26.13
N GLU A 44 -17.20 -24.49 25.60
CA GLU A 44 -17.58 -23.17 25.03
C GLU A 44 -18.86 -22.55 25.63
N SER A 45 -19.30 -23.01 26.81
CA SER A 45 -20.52 -22.47 27.42
C SER A 45 -20.27 -21.14 28.16
N VAL A 46 -20.89 -20.06 27.67
CA VAL A 46 -20.82 -18.70 28.28
C VAL A 46 -21.62 -18.63 29.59
N PHE A 47 -22.61 -19.52 29.75
CA PHE A 47 -23.47 -19.59 30.92
C PHE A 47 -23.52 -21.01 31.45
N CYS A 48 -23.57 -21.16 32.79
CA CYS A 48 -23.80 -22.45 33.40
C CYS A 48 -25.22 -22.95 33.07
N SER A 49 -25.33 -24.11 32.40
CA SER A 49 -26.61 -24.72 32.03
C SER A 49 -27.48 -25.14 33.21
N LYS A 50 -26.91 -25.21 34.43
CA LYS A 50 -27.64 -25.60 35.64
C LYS A 50 -28.16 -24.44 36.48
N CYS A 51 -27.36 -23.37 36.65
CA CYS A 51 -27.71 -22.26 37.56
C CYS A 51 -27.78 -20.90 36.87
N GLY A 52 -27.60 -20.84 35.55
CA GLY A 52 -27.69 -19.62 34.73
C GLY A 52 -26.60 -18.57 35.04
N THR A 53 -25.64 -18.88 35.89
CA THR A 53 -24.56 -17.95 36.25
C THR A 53 -23.59 -17.83 35.09
N LYS A 54 -23.30 -16.60 34.69
CA LYS A 54 -22.28 -16.30 33.67
C LYS A 54 -20.97 -16.88 34.16
N LEU A 55 -20.34 -17.70 33.33
CA LEU A 55 -19.02 -18.21 33.65
C LEU A 55 -18.04 -17.10 33.29
N ASP A 56 -17.34 -16.58 34.29
CA ASP A 56 -16.24 -15.67 34.07
C ASP A 56 -15.15 -16.47 33.36
N GLY A 57 -15.18 -16.47 32.03
CA GLY A 57 -14.08 -16.92 31.21
C GLY A 57 -12.88 -16.04 31.52
N SER A 58 -12.10 -16.43 32.52
CA SER A 58 -10.88 -15.73 32.89
C SER A 58 -9.90 -16.71 33.49
N ALA A 59 -8.73 -16.88 32.86
CA ALA A 59 -7.62 -16.00 33.18
C ALA A 59 -6.36 -16.36 32.37
N ALA A 60 -5.63 -15.32 31.96
CA ALA A 60 -4.26 -15.31 31.47
C ALA A 60 -4.01 -15.84 30.05
N ASN A 61 -4.49 -15.10 29.06
CA ASN A 61 -3.50 -14.44 28.20
C ASN A 61 -3.71 -12.94 28.39
N ASP A 62 -2.64 -12.26 28.81
CA ASP A 62 -2.51 -10.82 28.80
C ASP A 62 -3.03 -10.21 27.51
N SER A 63 -3.39 -8.94 27.57
CA SER A 63 -3.63 -8.02 26.47
C SER A 63 -2.64 -8.20 25.29
N LYS A 64 -2.93 -9.19 24.47
CA LYS A 64 -2.66 -9.29 23.04
C LYS A 64 -4.03 -9.42 22.42
N HIS A 65 -4.72 -8.29 22.25
CA HIS A 65 -5.45 -8.16 21.00
C HIS A 65 -4.41 -8.46 19.93
N SER A 66 -4.52 -9.60 19.25
CA SER A 66 -3.41 -10.10 18.47
C SER A 66 -3.07 -9.02 17.44
N GLU A 67 -1.80 -8.71 17.27
CA GLU A 67 -1.34 -7.72 16.30
C GLU A 67 -1.95 -7.98 14.90
N THR A 68 -2.19 -9.26 14.61
CA THR A 68 -2.92 -9.75 13.43
C THR A 68 -4.38 -9.26 13.37
N ASP A 69 -5.07 -9.16 14.51
CA ASP A 69 -6.47 -8.77 14.61
C ASP A 69 -6.63 -7.27 14.33
N THR A 70 -5.73 -6.44 14.86
CA THR A 70 -5.73 -4.99 14.60
C THR A 70 -5.42 -4.70 13.14
N LEU A 71 -4.46 -5.41 12.53
CA LEU A 71 -4.16 -5.25 11.11
C LEU A 71 -5.31 -5.68 10.21
N ALA A 72 -5.98 -6.80 10.53
CA ALA A 72 -7.17 -7.24 9.79
C ALA A 72 -8.29 -6.19 9.86
N LEU A 73 -8.49 -5.58 11.03
CA LEU A 73 -9.48 -4.52 11.20
C LEU A 73 -9.11 -3.25 10.42
N ILE A 74 -7.83 -2.85 10.41
CA ILE A 74 -7.35 -1.72 9.58
C ILE A 74 -7.62 -1.99 8.11
N ASP A 75 -7.27 -3.18 7.61
CA ASP A 75 -7.47 -3.55 6.21
C ASP A 75 -8.95 -3.58 5.82
N ASP A 76 -9.84 -4.04 6.71
CA ASP A 76 -11.29 -3.98 6.54
C ASP A 76 -11.79 -2.54 6.43
N LYS A 77 -11.40 -1.66 7.37
CA LYS A 77 -11.86 -0.26 7.37
C LYS A 77 -11.34 0.54 6.18
N PHE A 78 -10.19 0.18 5.63
CA PHE A 78 -9.63 0.79 4.42
C PHE A 78 -9.95 0.02 3.13
N SER A 79 -10.78 -1.03 3.16
CA SER A 79 -11.17 -1.77 1.95
C SER A 79 -11.72 -0.86 0.84
N PRO A 80 -12.56 0.18 1.10
CA PRO A 80 -13.05 1.05 0.04
C PRO A 80 -11.94 1.81 -0.70
N VAL A 81 -10.83 2.13 -0.01
CA VAL A 81 -9.66 2.79 -0.60
C VAL A 81 -8.92 1.83 -1.53
N ASN A 82 -8.74 0.58 -1.08
CA ASN A 82 -8.10 -0.47 -1.87
C ASN A 82 -8.94 -0.87 -3.08
N ASP A 83 -10.25 -1.02 -2.90
CA ASP A 83 -11.18 -1.37 -3.96
C ASP A 83 -11.23 -0.27 -5.03
N PHE A 84 -11.20 1.00 -4.64
CA PHE A 84 -11.13 2.09 -5.60
C PHE A 84 -9.77 2.15 -6.33
N GLU A 85 -8.66 1.88 -5.65
CA GLU A 85 -7.36 1.75 -6.33
C GLU A 85 -7.39 0.64 -7.39
N ILE A 86 -7.92 -0.54 -7.06
CA ILE A 86 -8.07 -1.65 -8.02
C ILE A 86 -8.96 -1.22 -9.20
N PHE A 87 -10.03 -0.48 -8.92
CA PHE A 87 -10.90 0.07 -9.95
C PHE A 87 -10.14 1.02 -10.88
N VAL A 88 -9.27 1.89 -10.34
CA VAL A 88 -8.41 2.79 -11.12
C VAL A 88 -7.49 2.03 -12.07
N TYR A 89 -6.93 0.88 -11.65
CA TYR A 89 -6.07 0.08 -12.54
C TYR A 89 -6.82 -0.64 -13.67
N SER A 90 -8.12 -0.85 -13.52
CA SER A 90 -8.94 -1.63 -14.45
C SER A 90 -9.87 -0.79 -15.32
N SER A 91 -9.94 0.52 -15.07
CA SER A 91 -10.90 1.43 -15.70
C SER A 91 -10.23 2.67 -16.30
N ASN A 92 -10.92 3.33 -17.23
CA ASN A 92 -10.51 4.64 -17.71
C ASN A 92 -10.94 5.75 -16.72
N TYR A 93 -10.30 6.91 -16.81
CA TYR A 93 -10.53 8.01 -15.87
C TYR A 93 -11.98 8.52 -15.83
N LEU A 94 -12.73 8.48 -16.94
CA LEU A 94 -14.14 8.90 -16.96
C LEU A 94 -15.00 7.97 -16.10
N THR A 95 -14.78 6.67 -16.23
CA THR A 95 -15.46 5.67 -15.40
C THR A 95 -15.06 5.80 -13.93
N CYS A 96 -13.78 6.08 -13.64
CA CYS A 96 -13.31 6.34 -12.28
C CYS A 96 -14.01 7.54 -11.63
N VAL A 97 -14.17 8.66 -12.36
CA VAL A 97 -14.90 9.85 -11.88
C VAL A 97 -16.35 9.50 -11.53
N ALA A 98 -17.05 8.76 -12.41
CA ALA A 98 -18.44 8.39 -12.18
C ALA A 98 -18.62 7.51 -10.94
N LYS A 99 -17.64 6.65 -10.64
CA LYS A 99 -17.69 5.71 -9.51
C LYS A 99 -17.15 6.25 -8.20
N PHE A 100 -16.31 7.27 -8.22
CA PHE A 100 -15.69 7.84 -7.01
C PHE A 100 -16.67 8.15 -5.87
N PRO A 101 -17.86 8.75 -6.10
CA PRO A 101 -18.80 9.06 -5.02
C PRO A 101 -19.25 7.84 -4.20
N GLU A 102 -19.38 6.68 -4.83
CA GLU A 102 -19.77 5.42 -4.16
C GLU A 102 -18.70 5.01 -3.14
N PHE A 103 -17.43 5.02 -3.55
CA PHE A 103 -16.29 4.70 -2.68
C PHE A 103 -16.09 5.75 -1.59
N GLN A 104 -16.30 7.02 -1.89
CA GLN A 104 -16.22 8.10 -0.92
C GLN A 104 -17.25 7.93 0.20
N ILE A 105 -18.49 7.57 -0.13
CA ILE A 105 -19.52 7.30 0.88
C ILE A 105 -19.12 6.13 1.78
N LEU A 106 -18.60 5.05 1.20
CA LEU A 106 -18.14 3.88 1.97
C LEU A 106 -16.97 4.23 2.88
N PHE A 107 -15.96 4.94 2.37
CA PHE A 107 -14.82 5.38 3.18
C PHE A 107 -15.26 6.31 4.32
N ASN A 108 -16.13 7.28 4.04
CA ASN A 108 -16.63 8.21 5.05
C ASN A 108 -17.40 7.53 6.19
N LYS A 109 -18.08 6.40 5.92
CA LYS A 109 -18.74 5.60 6.97
C LYS A 109 -17.73 5.00 7.95
N ASN A 110 -16.52 4.69 7.49
CA ASN A 110 -15.49 4.03 8.30
C ASN A 110 -14.61 5.02 9.08
N ILE A 111 -14.66 6.33 8.80
CA ILE A 111 -13.75 7.33 9.41
C ILE A 111 -13.76 7.27 10.95
N LYS A 112 -14.94 7.22 11.57
CA LYS A 112 -15.05 7.18 13.04
C LYS A 112 -14.37 5.94 13.64
N ASP A 113 -14.60 4.79 13.02
CA ASP A 113 -13.98 3.53 13.45
C ASP A 113 -12.46 3.58 13.28
N ILE A 114 -11.97 4.16 12.17
CA ILE A 114 -10.53 4.33 11.92
C ILE A 114 -9.91 5.22 13.00
N GLU A 115 -10.55 6.33 13.37
CA GLU A 115 -10.09 7.24 14.43
C GLU A 115 -10.05 6.54 15.80
N GLU A 116 -10.99 5.64 16.09
CA GLU A 116 -11.00 4.85 17.33
C GLU A 116 -9.87 3.81 17.36
N ILE A 117 -9.62 3.12 16.24
CA ILE A 117 -8.49 2.21 16.07
C ILE A 117 -7.18 2.99 16.27
N GLU A 118 -7.03 4.13 15.60
CA GLU A 118 -5.81 4.94 15.65
C GLU A 118 -5.47 5.41 17.07
N LYS A 119 -6.47 5.76 17.90
CA LYS A 119 -6.23 6.18 19.30
C LYS A 119 -5.53 5.09 20.14
N THR A 120 -5.85 3.83 19.88
CA THR A 120 -5.34 2.68 20.63
C THR A 120 -4.19 1.95 19.94
N ALA A 121 -3.98 2.23 18.65
CA ALA A 121 -2.96 1.61 17.81
C ALA A 121 -1.51 1.91 18.26
N GLY A 122 -0.64 0.91 18.07
CA GLY A 122 0.81 1.06 18.23
C GLY A 122 1.44 1.94 17.13
N LYS A 123 2.72 2.31 17.30
CA LYS A 123 3.46 3.15 16.33
C LYS A 123 3.37 2.62 14.90
N ARG A 124 3.59 1.31 14.72
CA ARG A 124 3.59 0.62 13.42
C ARG A 124 2.22 0.71 12.73
N ASP A 125 1.15 0.44 13.45
CA ASP A 125 -0.22 0.47 12.92
C ASP A 125 -0.66 1.90 12.58
N LYS A 126 -0.29 2.89 13.40
CA LYS A 126 -0.49 4.31 13.08
C LYS A 126 0.20 4.72 11.79
N GLN A 127 1.42 4.23 11.54
CA GLN A 127 2.11 4.47 10.27
C GLN A 127 1.35 3.85 9.10
N ILE A 128 0.86 2.61 9.23
CA ILE A 128 0.05 1.95 8.20
C ILE A 128 -1.23 2.75 7.90
N ILE A 129 -1.95 3.19 8.94
CA ILE A 129 -3.14 4.04 8.82
C ILE A 129 -2.80 5.34 8.07
N ALA A 130 -1.68 6.00 8.42
CA ALA A 130 -1.24 7.21 7.73
C ALA A 130 -0.97 6.99 6.23
N TYR A 131 -0.38 5.85 5.85
CA TYR A 131 -0.18 5.51 4.44
C TYR A 131 -1.49 5.21 3.71
N TYR A 132 -2.47 4.58 4.36
CA TYR A 132 -3.79 4.41 3.76
C TYR A 132 -4.51 5.75 3.56
N TYR A 133 -4.45 6.67 4.52
CA TYR A 133 -4.93 8.04 4.31
C TYR A 133 -4.21 8.72 3.14
N ARG A 134 -2.88 8.52 3.02
CA ARG A 134 -2.12 9.07 1.88
C ARG A 134 -2.59 8.53 0.54
N LYS A 135 -2.95 7.24 0.44
CA LYS A 135 -3.59 6.67 -0.75
C LYS A 135 -4.91 7.37 -1.06
N TRP A 136 -5.75 7.57 -0.05
CA TRP A 136 -7.03 8.26 -0.23
C TRP A 136 -6.86 9.71 -0.74
N GLU A 137 -5.89 10.46 -0.22
CA GLU A 137 -5.57 11.80 -0.71
C GLU A 137 -5.12 11.83 -2.17
N ILE A 138 -4.33 10.84 -2.60
CA ILE A 138 -3.92 10.69 -4.00
C ILE A 138 -5.13 10.38 -4.89
N LEU A 139 -6.01 9.49 -4.45
CA LEU A 139 -7.21 9.11 -5.20
C LEU A 139 -8.17 10.30 -5.35
N LYS A 140 -8.31 11.15 -4.33
CA LYS A 140 -9.00 12.45 -4.43
C LYS A 140 -8.34 13.39 -5.43
N THR A 141 -7.01 13.53 -5.36
CA THR A 141 -6.26 14.37 -6.31
C THR A 141 -6.48 13.93 -7.75
N LEU A 142 -6.49 12.62 -7.99
CA LEU A 142 -6.82 12.06 -9.31
C LEU A 142 -8.25 12.41 -9.73
N GLN A 143 -9.22 12.23 -8.84
CA GLN A 143 -10.60 12.61 -9.12
C GLN A 143 -10.74 14.10 -9.45
N ASP A 144 -10.07 15.00 -8.72
CA ASP A 144 -10.09 16.44 -9.00
C ASP A 144 -9.57 16.76 -10.41
N VAL A 145 -8.43 16.16 -10.79
CA VAL A 145 -7.84 16.32 -12.12
C VAL A 145 -8.77 15.78 -13.22
N TRP A 146 -9.40 14.63 -12.98
CA TRP A 146 -10.25 13.98 -13.98
C TRP A 146 -11.61 14.66 -14.13
N SER A 147 -12.18 15.18 -13.05
CA SER A 147 -13.43 15.94 -13.02
C SER A 147 -13.30 17.36 -13.57
N SER A 148 -12.08 17.91 -13.60
CA SER A 148 -11.83 19.25 -14.15
C SER A 148 -12.16 19.34 -15.65
N ASN A 149 -12.78 20.44 -16.06
CA ASN A 149 -12.94 20.81 -17.47
C ASN A 149 -11.64 21.39 -18.07
N ILE A 150 -10.61 21.57 -17.25
CA ILE A 150 -9.31 22.11 -17.64
C ILE A 150 -8.37 20.94 -17.94
N GLY A 151 -7.62 21.08 -19.04
CA GLY A 151 -6.58 20.14 -19.43
C GLY A 151 -7.04 19.07 -20.41
N THR A 152 -6.08 18.54 -21.17
CA THR A 152 -6.34 17.56 -22.23
C THR A 152 -6.59 16.15 -21.66
N ASN A 153 -7.21 15.27 -22.45
CA ASN A 153 -7.36 13.85 -22.08
C ASN A 153 -5.99 13.18 -21.84
N ILE A 154 -4.95 13.60 -22.57
CA ILE A 154 -3.58 13.13 -22.39
C ILE A 154 -3.04 13.54 -21.01
N ARG A 155 -3.31 14.77 -20.55
CA ARG A 155 -2.95 15.20 -19.19
C ARG A 155 -3.63 14.32 -18.15
N LYS A 156 -4.93 14.07 -18.29
CA LYS A 156 -5.69 13.21 -17.36
C LYS A 156 -5.11 11.79 -17.30
N GLN A 157 -4.72 11.22 -18.45
CA GLN A 157 -4.01 9.95 -18.53
C GLN A 157 -2.61 10.00 -17.90
N ALA A 158 -1.87 11.10 -18.08
CA ALA A 158 -0.54 11.27 -17.50
C ALA A 158 -0.59 11.25 -15.96
N TYR A 159 -1.58 11.93 -15.36
CA TYR A 159 -1.81 11.87 -13.92
C TYR A 159 -2.14 10.46 -13.45
N MET A 160 -2.98 9.74 -14.19
CA MET A 160 -3.30 8.34 -13.90
C MET A 160 -2.04 7.46 -13.87
N VAL A 161 -1.19 7.56 -14.89
CA VAL A 161 0.08 6.80 -14.96
C VAL A 161 1.02 7.15 -13.82
N LYS A 162 1.22 8.44 -13.53
CA LYS A 162 2.08 8.90 -12.42
C LYS A 162 1.62 8.31 -11.09
N PHE A 163 0.35 8.55 -10.73
CA PHE A 163 -0.13 8.22 -9.40
C PHE A 163 -0.42 6.73 -9.23
N ALA A 164 -0.64 5.98 -10.31
CA ALA A 164 -0.60 4.51 -10.30
C ALA A 164 0.76 3.99 -9.78
N GLY A 165 1.88 4.56 -10.26
CA GLY A 165 3.21 4.22 -9.75
C GLY A 165 3.40 4.56 -8.27
N VAL A 166 2.90 5.72 -7.84
CA VAL A 166 2.96 6.16 -6.44
C VAL A 166 2.13 5.24 -5.53
N LEU A 167 0.91 4.89 -5.92
CA LEU A 167 0.03 4.00 -5.15
C LEU A 167 0.64 2.62 -4.98
N LYS A 168 1.21 2.05 -6.05
CA LYS A 168 1.99 0.81 -5.99
C LYS A 168 3.16 0.91 -5.00
N TYR A 169 3.87 2.02 -4.98
CA TYR A 169 4.98 2.23 -4.06
C TYR A 169 4.53 2.37 -2.60
N ILE A 170 3.39 3.03 -2.35
CA ILE A 170 2.78 3.06 -1.01
C ILE A 170 2.37 1.65 -0.55
N ASN A 171 1.81 0.83 -1.44
CA ASN A 171 1.48 -0.56 -1.11
C ASN A 171 2.72 -1.38 -0.72
N GLU A 172 3.87 -1.13 -1.37
CA GLU A 172 5.15 -1.74 -0.96
C GLU A 172 5.55 -1.31 0.46
N ILE A 173 5.43 -0.02 0.79
CA ILE A 173 5.72 0.49 2.13
C ILE A 173 4.79 -0.14 3.17
N ILE A 174 3.49 -0.21 2.91
CA ILE A 174 2.51 -0.85 3.79
C ILE A 174 2.86 -2.33 3.99
N ALA A 175 3.18 -3.06 2.92
CA ALA A 175 3.57 -4.47 3.00
C ALA A 175 4.82 -4.66 3.86
N LYS A 176 5.83 -3.80 3.70
CA LYS A 176 7.06 -3.83 4.51
C LYS A 176 6.79 -3.49 5.99
N LEU A 177 5.90 -2.54 6.27
CA LEU A 177 5.45 -2.23 7.63
C LEU A 177 4.70 -3.41 8.28
N LYS A 178 3.90 -4.17 7.51
CA LYS A 178 3.18 -5.34 8.01
C LYS A 178 4.11 -6.49 8.43
N VAL A 179 5.24 -6.66 7.74
CA VAL A 179 6.22 -7.73 8.06
C VAL A 179 7.33 -7.29 9.01
N GLY A 180 7.39 -6.01 9.38
CA GLY A 180 8.44 -5.42 10.21
C GLY A 180 9.63 -4.95 9.39
N ILE A 181 9.71 -3.62 9.18
CA ILE A 181 10.83 -2.92 8.53
C ILE A 181 11.60 -2.12 9.58
N SER A 182 12.91 -1.96 9.37
CA SER A 182 13.73 -1.08 10.22
C SER A 182 13.38 0.41 10.00
N ASP A 183 13.50 1.23 11.05
CA ASP A 183 13.27 2.68 10.93
C ASP A 183 14.17 3.35 9.85
N PRO A 184 15.47 3.00 9.70
CA PRO A 184 16.30 3.54 8.61
C PRO A 184 15.81 3.18 7.21
N ASP A 185 15.41 1.93 6.99
CA ASP A 185 14.91 1.48 5.69
C ASP A 185 13.58 2.15 5.37
N LEU A 186 12.69 2.29 6.36
CA LEU A 186 11.43 3.02 6.21
C LEU A 186 11.67 4.48 5.81
N LYS A 187 12.62 5.14 6.49
CA LYS A 187 13.00 6.53 6.16
C LYS A 187 13.53 6.67 4.74
N ALA A 188 14.32 5.70 4.26
CA ALA A 188 14.80 5.70 2.88
C ALA A 188 13.63 5.56 1.88
N LEU A 189 12.65 4.70 2.19
CA LEU A 189 11.44 4.58 1.37
C LEU A 189 10.61 5.87 1.38
N GLU A 190 10.48 6.53 2.52
CA GLU A 190 9.79 7.81 2.70
C GLU A 190 10.43 8.93 1.86
N THR A 191 11.75 9.06 1.90
CA THR A 191 12.48 10.03 1.06
C THR A 191 12.15 9.81 -0.40
N LYS A 192 12.22 8.56 -0.88
CA LYS A 192 11.90 8.23 -2.26
C LYS A 192 10.41 8.49 -2.59
N LEU A 193 9.48 8.18 -1.68
CA LEU A 193 8.06 8.47 -1.87
C LEU A 193 7.82 9.98 -2.02
N ASN A 194 8.47 10.81 -1.20
CA ASN A 194 8.34 12.27 -1.28
C ASN A 194 8.82 12.82 -2.63
N VAL A 195 9.92 12.28 -3.16
CA VAL A 195 10.41 12.63 -4.50
C VAL A 195 9.41 12.24 -5.58
N LEU A 196 8.81 11.04 -5.49
CA LEU A 196 7.81 10.54 -6.45
C LEU A 196 6.49 11.31 -6.39
N LEU A 197 6.10 11.81 -5.23
CA LEU A 197 4.87 12.58 -5.04
C LEU A 197 4.97 14.00 -5.62
N LYS A 198 6.18 14.57 -5.65
CA LYS A 198 6.40 15.93 -6.10
C LYS A 198 6.06 16.10 -7.60
N VAL A 199 5.57 17.29 -7.92
CA VAL A 199 5.43 17.81 -9.29
C VAL A 199 6.44 18.93 -9.42
N TYR A 200 7.27 18.83 -10.44
CA TYR A 200 8.37 19.73 -10.73
C TYR A 200 7.99 20.65 -11.88
N LYS A 201 8.62 21.82 -11.96
CA LYS A 201 8.46 22.76 -13.08
C LYS A 201 9.74 22.88 -13.87
N VAL A 202 9.62 22.93 -15.20
CA VAL A 202 10.75 23.24 -16.08
C VAL A 202 11.18 24.70 -15.86
N THR A 203 12.41 24.90 -15.43
CA THR A 203 13.00 26.22 -15.13
C THR A 203 13.84 26.76 -16.29
N SER A 204 14.46 25.86 -17.05
CA SER A 204 15.23 26.17 -18.25
C SER A 204 14.33 26.47 -19.46
N ARG A 205 14.90 26.81 -20.62
CA ARG A 205 14.14 27.06 -21.85
C ARG A 205 13.30 25.85 -22.27
N TYR A 206 13.86 24.66 -22.14
CA TYR A 206 13.17 23.39 -22.35
C TYR A 206 13.96 22.26 -21.67
N ILE A 207 13.29 21.16 -21.34
CA ILE A 207 13.91 19.87 -21.05
C ILE A 207 13.59 18.89 -22.18
N LEU A 208 14.55 18.06 -22.56
CA LEU A 208 14.37 17.05 -23.59
C LEU A 208 13.90 15.75 -22.92
N VAL A 209 12.76 15.23 -23.34
CA VAL A 209 12.21 13.94 -22.88
C VAL A 209 11.98 13.08 -24.11
N ASN A 210 12.85 12.10 -24.33
CA ASN A 210 13.01 11.40 -25.61
C ASN A 210 13.20 12.43 -26.75
N ASP A 211 12.32 12.43 -27.76
CA ASP A 211 12.36 13.34 -28.91
C ASP A 211 11.55 14.63 -28.70
N PHE A 212 10.98 14.84 -27.52
CA PHE A 212 10.09 15.96 -27.22
C PHE A 212 10.78 17.05 -26.41
N ARG A 213 10.65 18.31 -26.85
CA ARG A 213 11.08 19.48 -26.09
C ARG A 213 9.94 20.01 -25.24
N LEU A 214 10.00 19.79 -23.93
CA LEU A 214 9.03 20.32 -22.98
C LEU A 214 9.46 21.75 -22.57
N PRO A 215 8.69 22.80 -22.88
CA PRO A 215 9.11 24.18 -22.65
C PRO A 215 9.13 24.57 -21.15
N LYS A 216 9.71 25.74 -20.87
CA LYS A 216 9.70 26.38 -19.56
C LYS A 216 8.28 26.45 -18.96
N GLN A 217 8.19 26.38 -17.63
CA GLN A 217 6.96 26.38 -16.82
C GLN A 217 6.08 25.13 -16.93
N GLN A 218 6.40 24.18 -17.80
CA GLN A 218 5.66 22.93 -17.88
C GLN A 218 5.87 22.08 -16.62
N GLU A 219 4.79 21.44 -16.18
CA GLU A 219 4.79 20.53 -15.03
C GLU A 219 5.24 19.14 -15.45
N ILE A 220 6.06 18.51 -14.61
CA ILE A 220 6.65 17.20 -14.83
C ILE A 220 6.59 16.39 -13.54
N GLY A 221 6.17 15.14 -13.65
CA GLY A 221 6.25 14.16 -12.58
C GLY A 221 7.42 13.19 -12.81
N ILE A 222 7.84 12.53 -11.73
CA ILE A 222 8.76 11.39 -11.80
C ILE A 222 7.93 10.11 -11.65
N GLU A 223 8.13 9.15 -12.57
CA GLU A 223 7.57 7.79 -12.53
C GLU A 223 8.51 6.81 -11.85
N GLU A 224 9.80 6.90 -12.19
CA GLU A 224 10.82 5.93 -11.78
C GLU A 224 12.17 6.63 -11.58
N ILE A 225 12.97 6.14 -10.64
CA ILE A 225 14.31 6.64 -10.34
C ILE A 225 15.28 5.46 -10.43
N GLN A 226 16.30 5.62 -11.27
CA GLN A 226 17.47 4.74 -11.34
C GLN A 226 18.71 5.50 -10.84
N GLU A 227 19.87 4.84 -10.85
CA GLU A 227 21.10 5.40 -10.27
C GLU A 227 21.50 6.73 -10.92
N ASP A 228 21.51 6.80 -12.24
CA ASP A 228 22.01 7.93 -13.05
C ASP A 228 20.91 8.71 -13.79
N LYS A 229 19.69 8.17 -13.85
CA LYS A 229 18.58 8.73 -14.63
C LYS A 229 17.23 8.62 -13.92
N VAL A 230 16.31 9.47 -14.33
CA VAL A 230 14.91 9.50 -13.88
C VAL A 230 13.98 9.36 -15.07
N LYS A 231 12.94 8.55 -14.90
CA LYS A 231 11.85 8.47 -15.87
C LYS A 231 10.82 9.52 -15.50
N VAL A 232 10.58 10.44 -16.43
CA VAL A 232 9.72 11.59 -16.22
C VAL A 232 8.48 11.50 -17.08
N ILE A 233 7.40 12.11 -16.62
CA ILE A 233 6.13 12.22 -17.34
C ILE A 233 5.66 13.67 -17.35
N HIS A 234 5.23 14.16 -18.50
CA HIS A 234 4.68 15.50 -18.64
C HIS A 234 3.28 15.60 -18.05
N LEU A 235 3.02 16.63 -17.23
CA LEU A 235 1.76 16.86 -16.51
C LEU A 235 1.13 18.23 -16.82
N GLY A 236 1.82 19.08 -17.58
CA GLY A 236 1.37 20.45 -17.83
C GLY A 236 0.17 20.55 -18.77
N ASP A 237 -0.53 21.67 -18.69
CA ASP A 237 -1.53 22.05 -19.69
C ASP A 237 -0.83 22.62 -20.92
N TRP A 238 -1.11 22.03 -22.08
CA TRP A 238 -0.58 22.49 -23.36
C TRP A 238 -1.36 23.69 -23.85
N PHE A 239 -0.64 24.72 -24.29
CA PHE A 239 -1.14 25.71 -25.22
C PHE A 239 -0.33 25.52 -26.51
N GLU A 240 -0.97 24.94 -27.53
CA GLU A 240 -0.65 25.08 -28.97
C GLU A 240 0.22 24.01 -29.68
N SER A 241 1.46 23.65 -29.29
CA SER A 241 2.24 22.62 -30.04
C SER A 241 3.43 21.99 -29.28
N VAL A 242 3.86 20.79 -29.72
CA VAL A 242 5.12 20.17 -29.25
C VAL A 242 6.14 20.14 -30.38
N VAL A 243 7.36 20.60 -30.08
CA VAL A 243 8.48 20.55 -31.03
C VAL A 243 9.20 19.21 -30.90
N LEU A 244 9.13 18.38 -31.95
CA LEU A 244 9.98 17.21 -32.11
C LEU A 244 11.40 17.63 -32.47
N THR A 245 12.39 16.84 -32.07
CA THR A 245 13.76 16.98 -32.58
C THR A 245 13.76 16.86 -34.11
N GLY A 246 14.01 17.96 -34.82
CA GLY A 246 13.97 18.01 -36.30
C GLY A 246 13.01 19.03 -36.91
N SER A 247 12.44 19.95 -36.12
CA SER A 247 11.59 21.06 -36.58
C SER A 247 10.17 20.67 -37.02
N VAL A 248 9.73 19.43 -36.76
CA VAL A 248 8.34 19.03 -36.97
C VAL A 248 7.55 19.39 -35.73
N GLU A 249 6.66 20.37 -35.84
CA GLU A 249 5.66 20.65 -34.83
C GLU A 249 4.54 19.61 -34.95
N THR A 250 4.27 18.90 -33.85
CA THR A 250 3.12 18.00 -33.77
C THR A 250 2.05 18.65 -32.90
N SER A 251 0.82 18.72 -33.41
CA SER A 251 -0.33 19.10 -32.59
C SER A 251 -0.52 18.08 -31.48
N VAL A 252 -0.72 18.57 -30.26
CA VAL A 252 -0.96 17.77 -29.06
C VAL A 252 -2.20 16.88 -29.24
N GLU A 253 -3.16 17.29 -30.06
CA GLU A 253 -4.37 16.51 -30.38
C GLU A 253 -4.04 15.17 -31.08
N ASN A 254 -2.87 15.07 -31.71
CA ASN A 254 -2.42 13.86 -32.39
C ASN A 254 -1.68 12.89 -31.45
N LEU A 255 -1.41 13.28 -30.20
CA LEU A 255 -0.78 12.39 -29.23
C LEU A 255 -1.79 11.36 -28.73
N THR A 256 -1.44 10.08 -28.88
CA THR A 256 -2.25 8.96 -28.40
C THR A 256 -1.87 8.48 -27.00
N SER A 257 -0.77 9.01 -26.44
CA SER A 257 -0.26 8.63 -25.12
C SER A 257 0.48 9.80 -24.43
N PRO A 258 0.59 9.78 -23.09
CA PRO A 258 1.39 10.74 -22.35
C PRO A 258 2.86 10.77 -22.78
N ILE A 259 3.45 11.96 -22.83
CA ILE A 259 4.89 12.10 -23.06
C ILE A 259 5.63 11.66 -21.80
N SER A 260 6.35 10.54 -21.93
CA SER A 260 7.13 9.93 -20.87
C SER A 260 8.47 9.45 -21.41
N GLY A 261 9.54 9.61 -20.65
CA GLY A 261 10.88 9.26 -21.10
C GLY A 261 11.95 9.35 -20.03
N TRP A 262 13.13 8.82 -20.35
CA TRP A 262 14.28 8.87 -19.47
C TRP A 262 15.06 10.17 -19.65
N VAL A 263 15.47 10.79 -18.56
CA VAL A 263 16.35 11.96 -18.51
C VAL A 263 17.46 11.69 -17.49
N SER A 264 18.70 12.11 -17.76
CA SER A 264 19.76 11.99 -16.76
C SER A 264 19.42 12.83 -15.52
N LYS A 265 19.84 12.39 -14.33
CA LYS A 265 19.63 13.14 -13.08
C LYS A 265 20.25 14.54 -13.15
N GLU A 266 21.44 14.63 -13.74
CA GLU A 266 22.14 15.90 -13.94
C GLU A 266 21.30 16.87 -14.78
N GLU A 267 20.78 16.40 -15.93
CA GLU A 267 19.96 17.24 -16.81
C GLU A 267 18.63 17.61 -16.13
N PHE A 268 18.00 16.68 -15.41
CA PHE A 268 16.78 16.97 -14.65
C PHE A 268 17.00 18.05 -13.59
N LYS A 269 18.03 17.91 -12.75
CA LYS A 269 18.38 18.89 -11.72
C LYS A 269 18.69 20.27 -12.32
N LYS A 270 19.41 20.29 -13.45
CA LYS A 270 19.80 21.53 -14.14
C LYS A 270 18.60 22.28 -14.74
N ARG A 271 17.55 21.55 -15.13
CA ARG A 271 16.47 22.09 -15.97
C ARG A 271 15.12 22.20 -15.29
N THR A 272 15.01 21.74 -14.06
CA THR A 272 13.80 21.81 -13.25
C THR A 272 14.06 22.56 -11.94
N ASP A 273 13.03 22.73 -11.13
CA ASP A 273 13.14 23.14 -9.72
C ASP A 273 13.47 21.95 -8.77
N GLY A 274 13.76 20.77 -9.33
CA GLY A 274 14.03 19.53 -8.61
C GLY A 274 15.48 19.29 -8.25
N ALA A 275 16.08 20.20 -7.46
CA ALA A 275 17.47 20.07 -7.02
C ALA A 275 17.72 18.86 -6.08
N GLU A 276 16.66 18.27 -5.50
CA GLU A 276 16.71 17.34 -4.36
C GLU A 276 16.74 15.84 -4.73
N LEU A 277 17.20 15.46 -5.94
CA LEU A 277 17.23 14.05 -6.37
C LEU A 277 18.39 13.20 -5.79
N ASP A 278 18.95 13.61 -4.66
CA ASP A 278 20.05 12.91 -3.95
C ASP A 278 19.54 12.04 -2.80
#